data_AF-A0A7S0CI17-F1
#
_entry.id   AF-A0A7S0CI17-F1
#
_cell.length_a   1.000
_cell.length_b   1.000
_cell.length_c   1.000
_cell.angle_alpha   90.00
_cell.angle_beta   90.00
_cell.angle_gamma   90.00
#
_symmetry.space_group_name_H-M   'P 1'
#
loop_
_entity.id
_entity.type
_entity.pdbx_description
1 polymer ?
#
loop_
_entity_poly.entity_id
_entity_poly.type
_entity_poly.pdbx_seq_one_letter_code
_entity_poly.pdbx_strand_id
1 'polypeptide(L)'
;PTIGESLLTPTSIYVKNCLPLLKADGLIHAMAHITGGGLLENLPRSLPNGLNAEITYHPPLPPVFAWLKQESGLCDSDMLTTFNCGIGMVLIVDGARVEEAKNILQESFAPSSKMEMYEIGSVQAGSQTNSHSAEVIMKCQLS
;
A
#
# COMPACT_ATOMS: atom_id res chain seq x y z
N PRO A 1 7.19 -9.88 -17.90
CA PRO A 1 8.45 -10.63 -17.65
C PRO A 1 8.13 -12.11 -17.58
N THR A 2 9.14 -12.97 -17.66
CA THR A 2 8.98 -14.38 -17.29
C THR A 2 8.73 -14.50 -15.78
N ILE A 3 8.25 -15.65 -15.32
CA ILE A 3 8.07 -15.92 -13.88
C ILE A 3 9.41 -15.80 -13.15
N GLY A 4 10.49 -16.37 -13.70
CA GLY A 4 11.83 -16.32 -13.10
C GLY A 4 12.36 -14.90 -12.94
N GLU A 5 12.19 -14.04 -13.95
CA GLU A 5 12.55 -12.61 -13.86
C GLU A 5 11.74 -11.88 -12.78
N SER A 6 10.45 -12.18 -12.68
CA SER A 6 9.56 -11.57 -11.69
C SER A 6 10.01 -11.91 -10.27
N LEU A 7 10.37 -13.18 -10.01
CA LEU A 7 10.83 -13.66 -8.72
C LEU A 7 12.21 -13.11 -8.31
N LEU A 8 13.05 -12.77 -9.29
CA LEU A 8 14.37 -12.17 -9.06
C LEU A 8 14.35 -10.64 -9.04
N THR A 9 13.20 -10.03 -9.29
CA THR A 9 13.09 -8.57 -9.30
C THR A 9 13.39 -8.02 -7.90
N PRO A 10 14.35 -7.09 -7.76
CA PRO A 10 14.71 -6.53 -6.47
C PRO A 10 13.53 -5.81 -5.80
N THR A 11 13.48 -5.84 -4.47
CA THR A 11 12.53 -5.05 -3.69
C THR A 11 12.71 -3.56 -3.98
N SER A 12 11.59 -2.85 -4.10
CA SER A 12 11.59 -1.39 -4.28
C SER A 12 12.03 -0.67 -3.01
N ILE A 13 12.73 0.45 -3.17
CA ILE A 13 13.20 1.28 -2.06
C ILE A 13 12.39 2.59 -2.04
N TYR A 14 11.59 2.78 -0.99
CA TYR A 14 10.62 3.89 -0.90
C TYR A 14 11.14 5.16 -0.22
N VAL A 15 12.37 5.16 0.28
CA VAL A 15 12.91 6.26 1.10
C VAL A 15 12.83 7.61 0.39
N LYS A 16 13.20 7.66 -0.90
CA LYS A 16 13.16 8.92 -1.69
C LYS A 16 11.74 9.43 -1.92
N ASN A 17 10.76 8.53 -1.89
CA ASN A 17 9.35 8.84 -2.14
C ASN A 17 8.65 9.28 -0.85
N CYS A 18 8.97 8.64 0.27
CA CYS A 18 8.38 8.98 1.56
C CYS A 18 9.00 10.24 2.19
N LEU A 19 10.29 10.52 1.96
CA LEU A 19 10.98 11.61 2.64
C LEU A 19 10.38 13.01 2.37
N PRO A 20 9.97 13.39 1.14
CA PRO A 20 9.29 14.66 0.88
C PRO A 20 7.94 14.77 1.60
N LEU A 21 7.18 13.67 1.65
CA LEU A 21 5.88 13.62 2.33
C LEU A 21 6.02 13.83 3.84
N LEU A 22 7.05 13.24 4.46
CA LEU A 22 7.35 13.42 5.88
C LEU A 22 7.79 14.85 6.23
N LYS A 23 8.27 15.62 5.25
CA LYS A 23 8.64 17.04 5.44
C LYS A 23 7.44 17.97 5.36
N ALA A 24 6.34 17.53 4.73
CA ALA A 24 5.08 18.26 4.72
C ALA A 24 4.37 18.04 6.06
N ASP A 25 4.36 19.07 6.90
CA ASP A 25 3.92 18.95 8.28
C ASP A 25 2.47 18.46 8.40
N GLY A 26 2.28 17.45 9.25
CA GLY A 26 1.01 16.75 9.47
C GLY A 26 0.43 15.99 8.27
N LEU A 27 1.13 15.89 7.13
CA LEU A 27 0.55 15.29 5.92
C LEU A 27 0.43 13.77 6.03
N ILE A 28 1.45 13.12 6.61
CA ILE A 28 1.50 11.68 6.85
C ILE A 28 1.15 11.41 8.32
N HIS A 29 0.10 10.63 8.55
CA HIS A 29 -0.28 10.15 9.87
C HIS A 29 0.40 8.82 10.22
N ALA A 30 0.55 7.92 9.23
CA ALA A 30 1.23 6.64 9.41
C ALA A 30 1.72 6.07 8.08
N MET A 31 2.58 5.05 8.15
CA MET A 31 3.05 4.29 6.99
C MET A 31 3.18 2.81 7.37
N ALA A 32 2.84 1.92 6.46
CA ALA A 32 3.02 0.47 6.63
C ALA A 32 3.81 -0.10 5.45
N HIS A 33 4.99 -0.65 5.74
CA HIS A 33 5.76 -1.41 4.78
C HIS A 33 5.22 -2.84 4.73
N ILE A 34 4.77 -3.28 3.57
CA ILE A 34 4.08 -4.58 3.43
C ILE A 34 5.11 -5.65 3.10
N THR A 35 5.41 -6.48 4.10
CA THR A 35 6.45 -7.51 4.05
C THR A 35 5.87 -8.89 4.37
N GLY A 36 6.57 -9.73 5.14
CA GLY A 36 6.00 -10.97 5.65
C GLY A 36 4.76 -10.69 6.49
N GLY A 37 3.71 -11.49 6.32
CA GLY A 37 2.39 -11.21 6.90
C GLY A 37 1.45 -10.45 5.94
N GLY A 38 1.96 -9.90 4.83
CA GLY A 38 1.13 -9.25 3.82
C GLY A 38 0.33 -8.04 4.34
N LEU A 39 -0.65 -7.60 3.54
CA LEU A 39 -1.40 -6.38 3.80
C LEU A 39 -2.21 -6.45 5.10
N LEU A 40 -2.87 -7.58 5.36
CA LEU A 40 -3.80 -7.73 6.49
C LEU A 40 -3.10 -7.78 7.85
N GLU A 41 -1.83 -8.18 7.91
CA GLU A 41 -1.04 -8.14 9.15
C GLU A 41 -0.26 -6.83 9.32
N ASN A 42 0.27 -6.27 8.24
CA ASN A 42 1.19 -5.15 8.33
C ASN A 42 0.46 -3.81 8.53
N LEU A 43 -0.69 -3.60 7.86
CA LEU A 43 -1.44 -2.34 7.93
C LEU A 43 -2.03 -2.05 9.31
N PRO A 44 -2.69 -2.99 10.02
CA PRO A 44 -3.24 -2.70 11.34
C PRO A 44 -2.18 -2.30 12.39
N ARG A 45 -0.93 -2.76 12.22
CA ARG A 45 0.18 -2.43 13.15
C ARG A 45 0.61 -0.97 13.10
N SER A 46 0.30 -0.25 12.02
CA SER A 46 0.58 1.19 11.91
C SER A 46 -0.56 2.06 12.45
N LEU A 47 -1.69 1.47 12.83
CA LEU A 47 -2.86 2.19 13.33
C LEU A 47 -2.89 2.20 14.88
N PRO A 48 -3.27 3.33 15.50
CA PRO A 48 -3.62 3.36 16.91
C PRO A 48 -4.78 2.41 17.26
N ASN A 49 -4.83 1.98 18.52
CA ASN A 49 -5.96 1.22 19.05
C ASN A 49 -7.28 1.98 18.84
N GLY A 50 -8.32 1.26 18.42
CA GLY A 50 -9.65 1.84 18.18
C GLY A 50 -9.85 2.42 16.77
N LEU A 51 -8.85 2.31 15.89
CA LEU A 51 -8.97 2.63 14.47
C LEU A 51 -8.80 1.38 13.60
N ASN A 52 -9.54 1.32 12.50
CA ASN A 52 -9.47 0.25 11.50
C ASN A 52 -9.28 0.86 10.11
N ALA A 53 -8.50 0.20 9.26
CA ALA A 53 -8.47 0.51 7.83
C ALA A 53 -9.56 -0.28 7.11
N GLU A 54 -10.44 0.43 6.40
CA GLU A 54 -11.35 -0.18 5.43
C GLU A 54 -10.70 -0.11 4.04
N ILE A 55 -10.40 -1.27 3.46
CA ILE A 55 -9.86 -1.40 2.10
C ILE A 55 -11.04 -1.64 1.15
N THR A 56 -11.34 -0.66 0.29
CA THR A 56 -12.47 -0.69 -0.65
C THR A 56 -12.03 -1.00 -2.08
N TYR A 57 -10.73 -0.90 -2.37
CA TYR A 57 -10.16 -1.20 -3.66
C TYR A 57 -8.89 -2.03 -3.47
N HIS A 58 -8.61 -2.94 -4.39
CA HIS A 58 -7.29 -3.55 -4.51
C HIS A 58 -6.86 -3.43 -5.98
N PRO A 59 -5.68 -2.87 -6.26
CA PRO A 59 -5.20 -2.75 -7.63
C PRO A 59 -4.97 -4.13 -8.27
N PRO A 60 -4.88 -4.22 -9.60
CA PRO A 60 -4.71 -5.51 -10.28
C PRO A 60 -3.53 -6.31 -9.71
N LEU A 61 -3.77 -7.61 -9.50
CA LEU A 61 -2.77 -8.53 -8.97
C LEU A 61 -1.66 -8.72 -10.02
N PRO A 62 -0.37 -8.52 -9.67
CA PRO A 62 0.71 -8.78 -10.61
C PRO A 62 0.67 -10.23 -11.14
N PRO A 63 1.03 -10.49 -12.42
CA PRO A 63 0.91 -11.81 -13.02
C PRO A 63 1.59 -12.94 -12.24
N VAL A 64 2.73 -12.66 -11.60
CA VAL A 64 3.45 -13.65 -10.76
C VAL A 64 2.61 -14.10 -9.57
N PHE A 65 1.83 -13.22 -8.95
CA PHE A 65 0.96 -13.59 -7.83
C PHE A 65 -0.34 -14.24 -8.31
N ALA A 66 -0.85 -13.87 -9.49
CA ALA A 66 -1.99 -14.55 -10.09
C ALA A 66 -1.66 -16.00 -10.43
N TRP A 67 -0.50 -16.24 -11.05
CA TRP A 67 0.06 -17.57 -11.26
C TRP A 67 0.25 -18.31 -9.93
N LEU A 68 0.88 -17.68 -8.94
CA LEU A 68 1.11 -18.30 -7.64
C LEU A 68 -0.19 -18.72 -6.94
N LYS A 69 -1.22 -17.87 -6.96
CA LYS A 69 -2.54 -18.19 -6.39
C LYS A 69 -3.14 -19.42 -7.08
N GLN A 70 -3.05 -19.47 -8.41
CA GLN A 70 -3.56 -20.59 -9.19
C GLN A 70 -2.82 -21.91 -8.87
N GLU A 71 -1.50 -21.89 -8.77
CA GLU A 71 -0.69 -23.10 -8.50
C GLU A 71 -0.76 -23.56 -7.04
N SER A 72 -0.86 -22.62 -6.09
CA SER A 72 -0.89 -22.94 -4.66
C SER A 72 -2.28 -23.32 -4.15
N GLY A 73 -3.35 -22.90 -4.82
CA GLY A 73 -4.73 -23.08 -4.35
C GLY A 73 -5.09 -22.21 -3.13
N LEU A 74 -4.27 -21.21 -2.79
CA LEU A 74 -4.54 -20.30 -1.68
C LEU A 74 -5.78 -19.44 -1.92
N CYS A 75 -6.55 -19.21 -0.86
CA CYS A 75 -7.65 -18.26 -0.90
C CYS A 75 -7.14 -16.80 -0.83
N ASP A 76 -8.01 -15.83 -1.10
CA ASP A 76 -7.61 -14.42 -1.12
C ASP A 76 -7.09 -13.92 0.23
N SER A 77 -7.68 -14.36 1.35
CA SER A 77 -7.19 -13.97 2.68
C SER A 77 -5.79 -14.50 2.92
N ASP A 78 -5.51 -15.77 2.57
CA ASP A 78 -4.18 -16.36 2.75
C ASP A 78 -3.13 -15.67 1.89
N MET A 79 -3.49 -15.29 0.65
CA MET A 79 -2.63 -14.49 -0.22
C MET A 79 -2.29 -13.15 0.44
N LEU A 80 -3.29 -12.45 0.98
CA LEU A 80 -3.15 -11.14 1.60
C LEU A 80 -2.51 -11.16 3.00
N THR A 81 -2.45 -12.32 3.68
CA THR A 81 -1.69 -12.51 4.94
C THR A 81 -0.30 -13.10 4.72
N THR A 82 0.08 -13.44 3.50
CA THR A 82 1.38 -14.08 3.21
C THR A 82 2.25 -13.19 2.32
N PHE A 83 1.65 -12.63 1.27
CA PHE A 83 2.33 -11.85 0.26
C PHE A 83 1.87 -10.40 0.28
N ASN A 84 2.67 -9.54 -0.33
CA ASN A 84 2.31 -8.14 -0.51
C ASN A 84 1.24 -7.92 -1.61
N CYS A 85 0.97 -8.94 -2.43
CA CYS A 85 0.01 -8.92 -3.54
C CYS A 85 0.17 -7.71 -4.48
N GLY A 86 1.40 -7.20 -4.60
CA GLY A 86 1.74 -6.05 -5.40
C GLY A 86 1.72 -4.71 -4.67
N ILE A 87 1.28 -4.62 -3.42
CA ILE A 87 1.31 -3.40 -2.60
C ILE A 87 2.52 -3.44 -1.68
N GLY A 88 3.60 -2.72 -1.99
CA GLY A 88 4.80 -2.72 -1.13
C GLY A 88 4.78 -1.72 0.02
N MET A 89 4.10 -0.58 -0.11
CA MET A 89 4.08 0.48 0.89
C MET A 89 2.70 1.12 0.93
N VAL A 90 2.09 1.19 2.10
CA VAL A 90 0.85 1.92 2.36
C VAL A 90 1.19 3.20 3.12
N LEU A 91 0.59 4.31 2.69
CA LEU A 91 0.66 5.59 3.38
C LEU A 91 -0.73 5.89 3.93
N ILE A 92 -0.78 6.53 5.09
CA ILE A 92 -2.00 7.02 5.75
C ILE A 92 -1.79 8.52 5.86
N VAL A 93 -2.62 9.29 5.17
CA VAL A 93 -2.47 10.73 4.97
C VAL A 93 -3.68 11.49 5.47
N ASP A 94 -3.52 12.79 5.69
CA ASP A 94 -4.63 13.70 5.91
C ASP A 94 -5.59 13.70 4.71
N GLY A 95 -6.85 13.31 4.96
CA GLY A 95 -7.92 13.25 3.97
C GLY A 95 -8.20 14.57 3.26
N ALA A 96 -7.99 15.70 3.93
CA ALA A 96 -8.16 17.02 3.32
C ALA A 96 -7.02 17.40 2.37
N ARG A 97 -5.89 16.69 2.45
CA ARG A 97 -4.64 16.97 1.70
C ARG A 97 -4.16 15.79 0.85
N VAL A 98 -5.09 14.89 0.53
CA VAL A 98 -4.88 13.74 -0.36
C VAL A 98 -4.23 14.13 -1.69
N GLU A 99 -4.73 15.19 -2.34
CA GLU A 99 -4.19 15.65 -3.62
C GLU A 99 -2.79 16.26 -3.49
N GLU A 100 -2.48 16.91 -2.36
CA GLU A 100 -1.12 17.38 -2.07
C GLU A 100 -0.15 16.19 -1.94
N ALA A 101 -0.53 15.16 -1.19
CA ALA A 101 0.28 13.95 -1.05
C ALA A 101 0.53 13.25 -2.39
N LYS A 102 -0.50 13.13 -3.23
CA LYS A 102 -0.38 12.57 -4.59
C LYS A 102 0.60 13.36 -5.46
N ASN A 103 0.52 14.69 -5.44
CA ASN A 103 1.41 15.53 -6.23
C ASN A 103 2.87 15.39 -5.78
N ILE A 104 3.13 15.48 -4.48
CA ILE A 104 4.47 15.28 -3.91
C ILE A 104 5.02 13.90 -4.30
N LEU A 105 4.17 12.87 -4.19
CA LEU A 105 4.55 11.51 -4.50
C LEU A 105 4.86 11.33 -5.99
N GLN A 106 4.03 11.87 -6.87
CA GLN A 106 4.22 11.83 -8.33
C GLN A 106 5.53 12.50 -8.74
N GLU A 107 5.87 13.64 -8.14
CA GLU A 107 7.13 14.35 -8.37
C GLU A 107 8.35 13.58 -7.84
N SER A 108 8.16 12.77 -6.80
CA SER A 108 9.23 11.95 -6.22
C SER A 108 9.61 10.73 -7.06
N PHE A 109 8.75 10.31 -8.00
CA PHE A 109 9.01 9.15 -8.83
C PHE A 109 10.11 9.44 -9.84
N ALA A 110 11.13 8.58 -9.86
CA ALA A 110 12.14 8.66 -10.90
C ALA A 110 11.50 8.40 -12.28
N PRO A 111 11.96 9.04 -13.37
CA PRO A 111 11.39 8.84 -14.71
C PRO A 111 11.42 7.39 -15.20
N SER A 112 12.39 6.60 -14.72
CA SER A 112 12.52 5.17 -15.03
C SER A 112 11.73 4.26 -14.08
N SER A 113 11.06 4.85 -13.09
CA SER A 113 10.33 4.10 -12.09
C SER A 113 9.04 3.52 -12.66
N LYS A 114 8.68 2.33 -12.19
CA LYS A 114 7.40 1.68 -12.48
C LYS A 114 6.42 1.77 -11.30
N MET A 115 6.70 2.62 -10.30
CA MET A 115 5.77 2.82 -9.19
C MET A 115 4.46 3.42 -9.70
N GLU A 116 3.36 2.98 -9.13
CA GLU A 116 2.02 3.46 -9.43
C GLU A 116 1.31 3.69 -8.11
N MET A 117 0.69 4.85 -7.91
CA MET A 117 -0.09 5.13 -6.71
C MET A 117 -1.58 4.87 -6.95
N TYR A 118 -2.27 4.44 -5.89
CA TYR A 118 -3.73 4.27 -5.90
C TYR A 118 -4.30 4.88 -4.62
N GLU A 119 -5.61 5.04 -4.59
CA GLU A 119 -6.37 5.14 -3.34
C GLU A 119 -7.01 3.77 -3.13
N ILE A 120 -6.72 3.12 -1.99
CA ILE A 120 -7.25 1.78 -1.74
C ILE A 120 -8.30 1.73 -0.61
N GLY A 121 -8.52 2.82 0.12
CA GLY A 121 -9.39 2.76 1.29
C GLY A 121 -9.49 4.04 2.12
N SER A 122 -9.83 3.86 3.39
CA SER A 122 -9.89 4.93 4.40
C SER A 122 -9.71 4.35 5.80
N VAL A 123 -9.33 5.18 6.78
CA VAL A 123 -9.37 4.78 8.19
C VAL A 123 -10.66 5.24 8.84
N GLN A 124 -11.23 4.36 9.64
CA GLN A 124 -12.46 4.58 10.37
C GLN A 124 -12.28 4.24 11.85
N ALA A 125 -13.14 4.80 12.68
CA ALA A 125 -13.30 4.31 14.03
C ALA A 125 -13.64 2.81 13.98
N GLY A 126 -12.85 1.98 14.66
CA GLY A 126 -13.28 0.62 14.96
C GLY A 126 -14.55 0.71 15.81
N SER A 127 -15.50 -0.21 15.59
CA SER A 127 -16.80 -0.25 16.28
C SER A 127 -16.64 0.17 17.77
N GLN A 128 -17.04 1.38 18.21
CA GLN A 128 -18.23 2.13 17.86
C GLN A 128 -18.04 3.60 17.39
N THR A 129 -18.72 3.89 16.27
CA THR A 129 -19.37 5.16 15.84
C THR A 129 -18.65 6.50 16.12
N ASN A 130 -17.93 7.01 15.12
CA ASN A 130 -18.30 8.24 14.39
C ASN A 130 -17.26 8.50 13.27
N SER A 131 -17.78 8.85 12.10
CA SER A 131 -17.07 8.94 10.82
C SER A 131 -16.40 10.29 10.58
N HIS A 132 -15.10 10.28 10.29
CA HIS A 132 -14.26 11.15 9.42
C HIS A 132 -12.89 10.44 9.37
N SER A 133 -12.12 10.23 8.30
CA SER A 133 -11.87 10.95 7.03
C SER A 133 -11.17 9.99 6.03
N ALA A 134 -11.21 10.29 4.73
CA ALA A 134 -10.61 9.49 3.66
C ALA A 134 -9.07 9.45 3.71
N GLU A 135 -8.43 8.37 3.25
CA GLU A 135 -6.95 8.23 3.26
C GLU A 135 -6.41 7.52 2.02
N VAL A 136 -5.34 8.06 1.41
CA VAL A 136 -4.74 7.52 0.17
C VAL A 136 -3.72 6.45 0.49
N ILE A 137 -3.94 5.25 -0.03
CA ILE A 137 -3.08 4.10 0.17
C ILE A 137 -2.27 3.79 -1.09
N MET A 138 -0.97 4.05 -1.04
CA MET A 138 -0.07 3.86 -2.17
C MET A 138 0.14 2.37 -2.56
N LYS A 139 0.42 2.11 -3.84
CA LYS A 139 1.07 0.89 -4.34
C LYS A 139 2.46 1.29 -4.87
N CYS A 140 3.30 0.29 -5.10
CA CYS A 140 4.36 0.42 -6.07
C CYS A 140 4.44 -0.92 -6.77
N GLN A 141 3.84 -1.00 -7.95
CA GLN A 141 3.83 -2.23 -8.72
C GLN A 141 5.23 -2.48 -9.28
N LEU A 142 5.67 -3.72 -9.24
CA LEU A 142 6.71 -4.23 -10.12
C LEU A 142 6.04 -5.19 -11.11
N SER A 143 6.48 -5.11 -12.36
CA SER A 143 6.03 -6.00 -13.44
C SER A 143 6.70 -7.35 -13.29
#